data_AF-A0A7X0F5F0-F1
#
_entry.id   AF-A0A7X0F5F0-F1
#
_cell.length_a   1.000
_cell.length_b   1.000
_cell.length_c   1.000
_cell.angle_alpha   90.00
_cell.angle_beta   90.00
_cell.angle_gamma   90.00
#
_symmetry.space_group_name_H-M   'P 1'
#
loop_
_entity.id
_entity.type
_entity.pdbx_description
1 polymer ?
#
loop_
_entity_poly.entity_id
_entity_poly.type
_entity_poly.pdbx_seq_one_letter_code
_entity_poly.pdbx_strand_id
1 'polypeptide(L)' 'MGRKKLWRENINLTLPEGAKARMDSLLKDGEDRLDLIRAAIERELERREREQSKD' A
#
# COMPACT_ATOMS: atom_id res chain seq x y z
N MET A 1 -16.22 -9.74 -20.88
CA MET A 1 -15.31 -10.66 -20.16
C MET A 1 -14.85 -9.98 -18.88
N GLY A 2 -14.93 -10.65 -17.73
CA GLY A 2 -14.55 -10.05 -16.44
C GLY A 2 -13.04 -9.77 -16.37
N ARG A 3 -12.65 -8.63 -15.82
CA ARG A 3 -11.25 -8.25 -15.58
C ARG A 3 -10.61 -9.31 -14.68
N LYS A 4 -9.46 -9.88 -15.07
CA LYS A 4 -8.70 -10.80 -14.21
C LYS A 4 -8.37 -10.08 -12.89
N LYS A 5 -8.77 -10.68 -11.76
CA LYS A 5 -8.32 -10.21 -10.45
C LYS A 5 -6.82 -10.50 -10.33
N LEU A 6 -6.02 -9.45 -10.27
CA LEU A 6 -4.57 -9.55 -10.04
C LEU A 6 -4.28 -9.98 -8.59
N TRP A 7 -5.12 -9.58 -7.65
CA TRP A 7 -4.91 -9.76 -6.21
C TRP A 7 -6.00 -10.64 -5.59
N ARG A 8 -5.60 -11.57 -4.73
CA ARG A 8 -6.51 -12.52 -4.06
C ARG A 8 -6.94 -12.07 -2.67
N GLU A 9 -6.13 -11.26 -2.00
CA GLU A 9 -6.36 -10.78 -0.64
C GLU A 9 -6.85 -9.34 -0.64
N ASN A 10 -7.71 -9.01 0.32
CA ASN A 10 -8.26 -7.67 0.50
C ASN A 10 -8.37 -7.34 1.99
N ILE A 11 -8.12 -6.08 2.33
CA ILE A 11 -8.38 -5.53 3.65
C ILE A 11 -9.27 -4.30 3.51
N ASN A 12 -10.08 -4.05 4.53
CA ASN A 12 -10.81 -2.80 4.69
C ASN A 12 -10.31 -2.12 5.97
N LEU A 13 -9.86 -0.87 5.83
CA LEU A 13 -9.20 -0.12 6.90
C LEU A 13 -9.82 1.28 7.02
N THR A 14 -10.27 1.60 8.23
CA THR A 14 -10.63 2.98 8.59
C THR A 14 -9.38 3.80 8.84
N LEU A 15 -9.29 4.96 8.21
CA LEU A 15 -8.16 5.89 8.34
C LEU A 15 -8.61 7.20 8.98
N PRO A 16 -7.69 7.97 9.59
CA PRO A 16 -7.98 9.33 10.04
C PRO A 16 -8.54 10.21 8.91
N GLU A 17 -9.28 11.23 9.30
CA GLU A 17 -9.78 12.24 8.37
C GLU A 17 -8.61 12.87 7.57
N GLY A 18 -8.84 13.15 6.29
CA GLY A 18 -7.83 13.71 5.40
C GLY A 18 -6.74 12.74 4.91
N ALA A 19 -6.64 11.51 5.44
CA ALA A 19 -5.59 10.57 5.04
C ALA A 19 -5.60 10.27 3.53
N LYS A 20 -6.79 10.12 2.93
CA LYS A 20 -6.94 9.91 1.48
C LYS A 20 -6.45 11.10 0.66
N ALA A 21 -6.83 12.31 1.05
CA ALA A 21 -6.40 13.53 0.36
C ALA A 21 -4.88 13.71 0.46
N ARG A 22 -4.30 13.40 1.63
CA ARG A 22 -2.85 13.42 1.81
C ARG A 22 -2.15 12.40 0.89
N MET A 23 -2.65 11.18 0.79
CA MET A 23 -2.11 10.18 -0.14
C MET A 23 -2.19 10.67 -1.58
N ASP A 24 -3.36 11.16 -2.02
CA ASP A 24 -3.57 11.65 -3.38
C ASP A 24 -2.63 12.81 -3.74
N SER A 25 -2.35 13.69 -2.79
CA SER A 25 -1.44 14.84 -2.99
C SER A 25 0.03 14.46 -3.18
N LEU A 26 0.40 13.21 -2.91
CA LEU A 26 1.77 12.70 -2.96
C LEU A 26 1.97 11.65 -4.06
N LEU A 27 0.93 11.35 -4.85
CA LEU A 27 1.04 10.41 -5.97
C LEU A 27 1.96 10.98 -7.06
N LYS A 28 2.77 10.10 -7.64
CA LYS A 28 3.55 10.41 -8.84
C LYS A 28 2.65 10.37 -10.07
N ASP A 29 3.15 10.93 -11.17
CA ASP A 29 2.41 10.91 -12.43
C ASP A 29 2.15 9.46 -12.88
N GLY A 30 0.88 9.14 -13.13
CA GLY A 30 0.42 7.79 -13.47
C GLY A 30 0.34 6.78 -12.31
N GLU A 31 0.66 7.15 -11.07
CA GLU A 31 0.55 6.28 -9.90
C GLU A 31 -0.87 6.32 -9.32
N ASP A 32 -1.44 5.15 -8.98
CA ASP A 32 -2.70 5.08 -8.25
C ASP A 32 -2.48 4.92 -6.73
N ARG A 33 -3.51 5.26 -5.95
CA ARG A 33 -3.44 5.19 -4.48
C ARG A 33 -3.14 3.77 -3.96
N LEU A 34 -3.65 2.74 -4.63
CA LEU A 34 -3.42 1.36 -4.20
C LEU A 34 -1.98 0.93 -4.47
N ASP A 35 -1.33 1.44 -5.53
CA ASP A 35 0.09 1.21 -5.78
C ASP A 35 0.95 1.81 -4.67
N LEU A 36 0.67 3.05 -4.26
CA LEU A 36 1.31 3.68 -3.10
C LEU A 36 1.14 2.83 -1.83
N ILE A 37 -0.10 2.40 -1.54
CA ILE A 37 -0.40 1.63 -0.32
C ILE A 37 0.32 0.27 -0.34
N ARG A 38 0.30 -0.46 -1.46
CA ARG A 38 0.99 -1.75 -1.60
C ARG A 38 2.50 -1.58 -1.40
N ALA A 39 3.10 -0.60 -2.08
CA ALA A 39 4.54 -0.34 -1.95
C ALA A 39 4.94 0.03 -0.52
N ALA A 40 4.11 0.82 0.18
CA ALA A 40 4.36 1.18 1.57
C ALA A 40 4.28 -0.05 2.51
N ILE A 41 3.32 -0.95 2.30
CA ILE A 41 3.19 -2.19 3.06
C ILE A 41 4.42 -3.09 2.84
N GLU A 42 4.77 -3.38 1.59
CA GLU A 42 5.93 -4.23 1.27
C GLU A 42 7.24 -3.69 1.86
N ARG A 43 7.49 -2.38 1.69
CA ARG A 43 8.68 -1.72 2.23
C ARG A 43 8.79 -1.88 3.75
N GLU A 44 7.67 -1.77 4.46
CA GLU A 44 7.63 -1.90 5.91
C GLU A 44 7.80 -3.35 6.37
N LEU A 45 7.22 -4.31 5.66
CA LEU A 45 7.42 -5.74 5.93
C LEU A 45 8.89 -6.11 5.74
N GLU A 46 9.50 -5.78 4.60
CA GLU A 46 10.92 -6.03 4.35
C GLU A 46 11.82 -5.39 5.41
N ARG A 47 11.48 -4.16 5.88
CA ARG A 47 12.24 -3.49 6.94
C ARG A 47 12.20 -4.33 8.23
N ARG A 48 11.03 -4.82 8.63
CA ARG A 48 10.84 -5.62 9.85
C ARG A 48 11.45 -7.01 9.75
N GLU A 49 11.41 -7.65 8.58
CA GLU A 49 12.08 -8.93 8.33
C GLU A 49 13.61 -8.78 8.47
N ARG A 50 14.17 -7.67 7.95
CA ARG A 50 15.59 -7.33 8.13
C ARG A 50 15.97 -7.02 9.58
N GLU A 51 15.03 -6.56 10.40
CA GLU A 51 15.26 -6.33 11.83
C GLU A 51 15.26 -7.64 12.59
N GLN A 52 14.26 -8.51 12.34
CA GLN A 52 14.15 -9.82 12.97
C GLN A 52 15.29 -10.78 12.61
N SER A 53 15.87 -10.67 11.41
CA SER A 53 16.98 -11.54 10.98
C SER A 53 18.36 -11.11 11.48
N LYS A 54 18.44 -9.97 12.18
CA LYS A 54 19.69 -9.47 12.80
C LYS A 54 19.82 -9.82 14.28
N ASP A 55 18.75 -10.34 14.88
CA ASP A 55 18.72 -10.90 16.24
C ASP A 55 19.00 -12.41 16.20
#